data_AF-A0A0F6IBH6-F1
#
_entry.id   AF-A0A0F6IBH6-F1
#
_cell.length_a   1.000
_cell.length_b   1.000
_cell.length_c   1.000
_cell.angle_alpha   90.00
_cell.angle_beta   90.00
_cell.angle_gamma   90.00
#
_symmetry.space_group_name_H-M   'P 1'
#
loop_
_entity.id
_entity.type
_entity.pdbx_description
1 polymer ?
#
loop_
_entity_poly.entity_id
_entity_poly.type
_entity_poly.pdbx_seq_one_letter_code
_entity_poly.pdbx_strand_id
1 'polypeptide(L)'
;MRYDKFILELIELTKSKFKNSKYKIDFNLDHVLIGVRGISVLDNNVILNENTFDRFNDLLFNIFPGGMSCGSRVVTADPGFVSKETLLKYGVTNGEARTEEGLYLVKLGIHKGHESLVQASPFFFRRDVNNDHIWNDLDPIFLDQVGLNIHSRNSNSESVGISSLGCTVTKASWNDPEWIELISIFKGATYIRKKKDQNFKGFCYAVLNQESVKDLLI
;
A
#
# COMPACT_ATOMS: atom_id res chain seq x y z
N MET A 1 8.99 -19.36 0.85
CA MET A 1 10.24 -18.86 1.50
C MET A 1 9.98 -18.51 2.96
N ARG A 2 10.91 -18.78 3.90
CA ARG A 2 10.75 -18.40 5.32
C ARG A 2 10.59 -16.88 5.48
N TYR A 3 9.67 -16.44 6.34
CA TYR A 3 9.26 -15.04 6.48
C TYR A 3 10.42 -14.07 6.74
N ASP A 4 11.25 -14.35 7.74
CA ASP A 4 12.41 -13.54 8.09
C ASP A 4 13.41 -13.37 6.94
N LYS A 5 13.70 -14.46 6.22
CA LYS A 5 14.57 -14.43 5.04
C LYS A 5 13.92 -13.60 3.92
N PHE A 6 12.61 -13.76 3.72
CA PHE A 6 11.86 -12.96 2.74
C PHE A 6 11.96 -11.47 3.01
N ILE A 7 11.85 -11.03 4.27
CA ILE A 7 11.95 -9.61 4.60
C ILE A 7 13.31 -9.02 4.21
N LEU A 8 14.41 -9.76 4.45
CA LEU A 8 15.75 -9.31 4.08
C LEU A 8 15.90 -9.18 2.56
N GLU A 9 15.45 -10.18 1.80
CA GLU A 9 15.50 -10.14 0.33
C GLU A 9 14.55 -9.07 -0.24
N LEU A 10 13.38 -8.86 0.37
CA LEU A 10 12.42 -7.83 -0.02
C LEU A 10 13.02 -6.43 0.13
N ILE A 11 13.78 -6.19 1.20
CA ILE A 11 14.49 -4.92 1.41
C ILE A 11 15.53 -4.71 0.30
N GLU A 12 16.35 -5.72 0.00
CA GLU A 12 17.39 -5.61 -1.05
C GLU A 12 16.79 -5.44 -2.45
N LEU A 13 15.73 -6.19 -2.77
CA LEU A 13 14.95 -6.01 -4.00
C LEU A 13 14.44 -4.57 -4.09
N THR A 14 13.83 -4.06 -3.03
CA THR A 14 13.24 -2.71 -2.98
C THR A 14 14.31 -1.62 -3.18
N LYS A 15 15.48 -1.76 -2.53
CA LYS A 15 16.63 -0.87 -2.73
C LYS A 15 17.09 -0.89 -4.19
N SER A 16 17.32 -2.08 -4.75
CA SER A 16 17.83 -2.26 -6.10
C SER A 16 16.87 -1.69 -7.15
N LYS A 17 15.57 -2.04 -7.02
CA LYS A 17 14.53 -1.64 -7.96
C LYS A 17 14.32 -0.13 -7.99
N PHE A 18 14.40 0.55 -6.85
CA PHE A 18 14.16 1.99 -6.74
C PHE A 18 15.43 2.82 -6.53
N LYS A 19 16.62 2.28 -6.81
CA LYS A 19 17.91 2.97 -6.64
C LYS A 19 18.00 4.32 -7.37
N ASN A 20 17.31 4.43 -8.51
CA ASN A 20 17.28 5.63 -9.36
C ASN A 20 16.00 6.45 -9.18
N SER A 21 15.17 6.15 -8.18
CA SER A 21 13.96 6.91 -7.92
C SER A 21 14.30 8.33 -7.45
N LYS A 22 13.41 9.28 -7.73
CA LYS A 22 13.47 10.65 -7.18
C LYS A 22 13.36 10.67 -5.65
N TYR A 23 12.76 9.64 -5.06
CA TYR A 23 12.70 9.46 -3.61
C TYR A 23 13.80 8.51 -3.17
N LYS A 24 14.52 8.89 -2.11
CA LYS A 24 15.58 8.07 -1.54
C LYS A 24 15.00 7.22 -0.41
N ILE A 25 15.17 5.91 -0.53
CA ILE A 25 14.82 4.98 0.55
C ILE A 25 16.01 4.89 1.50
N ASP A 26 15.75 5.11 2.79
CA ASP A 26 16.73 4.92 3.86
C ASP A 26 16.14 4.04 4.96
N PHE A 27 16.39 2.73 4.84
CA PHE A 27 15.96 1.75 5.82
C PHE A 27 16.67 1.86 7.18
N ASN A 28 17.77 2.62 7.28
CA ASN A 28 18.48 2.81 8.55
C ASN A 28 17.83 3.95 9.37
N LEU A 29 17.35 4.99 8.70
CA LEU A 29 16.86 6.20 9.36
C LEU A 29 15.34 6.27 9.50
N ASP A 30 14.61 5.74 8.52
CA ASP A 30 13.17 5.96 8.40
C ASP A 30 12.37 4.66 8.40
N HIS A 31 11.12 4.77 8.81
CA HIS A 31 10.13 3.74 8.54
C HIS A 31 9.85 3.71 7.03
N VAL A 32 9.81 2.51 6.45
CA VAL A 32 9.52 2.32 5.02
C VAL A 32 8.35 1.35 4.89
N LEU A 33 7.34 1.75 4.13
CA LEU A 33 6.21 0.89 3.81
C LEU A 33 6.47 0.17 2.49
N ILE A 34 6.22 -1.13 2.46
CA ILE A 34 6.30 -1.95 1.24
C ILE A 34 4.99 -2.73 1.13
N GLY A 35 4.14 -2.33 0.18
CA GLY A 35 2.95 -3.08 -0.21
C GLY A 35 3.31 -4.06 -1.30
N VAL A 36 2.95 -5.34 -1.12
CA VAL A 36 3.24 -6.40 -2.08
C VAL A 36 1.94 -7.10 -2.44
N ARG A 37 1.62 -7.11 -3.74
CA ARG A 37 0.42 -7.76 -4.25
C ARG A 37 0.57 -9.28 -4.31
N GLY A 38 -0.53 -9.99 -4.08
CA GLY A 38 -0.64 -11.42 -4.39
C GLY A 38 0.24 -12.33 -3.54
N ILE A 39 0.49 -11.99 -2.28
CA ILE A 39 1.27 -12.85 -1.37
C ILE A 39 0.56 -13.09 -0.06
N SER A 40 0.90 -14.18 0.61
CA SER A 40 0.35 -14.54 1.92
C SER A 40 1.42 -15.17 2.80
N VAL A 41 1.20 -15.12 4.12
CA VAL A 41 2.03 -15.83 5.10
C VAL A 41 1.25 -17.03 5.62
N LEU A 42 1.76 -18.23 5.39
CA LEU A 42 1.22 -19.48 5.91
C LEU A 42 2.35 -20.24 6.60
N ASP A 43 2.15 -20.66 7.85
CA ASP A 43 3.13 -21.41 8.63
C ASP A 43 4.55 -20.81 8.59
N ASN A 44 4.63 -19.49 8.82
CA ASN A 44 5.87 -18.71 8.79
C ASN A 44 6.61 -18.71 7.43
N ASN A 45 5.91 -19.06 6.35
CA ASN A 45 6.40 -19.00 4.98
C ASN A 45 5.58 -18.00 4.16
N VAL A 46 6.28 -17.18 3.40
CA VAL A 46 5.68 -16.36 2.36
C VAL A 46 5.47 -17.22 1.12
N ILE A 47 4.25 -17.17 0.60
CA ILE A 47 3.78 -17.89 -0.59
C ILE A 47 3.07 -16.93 -1.53
N LEU A 48 3.06 -17.28 -2.83
CA LEU A 48 2.17 -16.65 -3.80
C LEU A 48 0.73 -17.08 -3.53
N ASN A 49 -0.23 -16.20 -3.78
CA ASN A 49 -1.65 -16.53 -3.84
C ASN A 49 -2.22 -16.18 -5.22
N GLU A 50 -3.50 -16.43 -5.43
CA GLU A 50 -4.17 -16.25 -6.73
C GLU A 50 -4.30 -14.78 -7.20
N ASN A 51 -3.95 -13.80 -6.36
CA ASN A 51 -4.04 -12.36 -6.67
C ASN A 51 -5.40 -11.95 -7.27
N THR A 52 -6.47 -12.52 -6.72
CA THR A 52 -7.85 -12.32 -7.15
C THR A 52 -8.36 -10.91 -6.88
N PHE A 53 -9.13 -10.38 -7.84
CA PHE A 53 -9.80 -9.09 -7.71
C PHE A 53 -10.84 -9.08 -6.58
N ASP A 54 -11.08 -7.90 -5.99
CA ASP A 54 -12.03 -7.67 -4.90
C ASP A 54 -11.75 -8.48 -3.61
N ARG A 55 -10.46 -8.75 -3.33
CA ARG A 55 -10.00 -9.47 -2.14
C ARG A 55 -8.91 -8.74 -1.37
N PHE A 56 -8.87 -9.02 -0.06
CA PHE A 56 -7.75 -8.67 0.83
C PHE A 56 -6.70 -9.78 0.78
N ASN A 57 -5.88 -9.78 -0.26
CA ASN A 57 -4.91 -10.83 -0.59
C ASN A 57 -3.49 -10.28 -0.81
N ASP A 58 -3.24 -9.06 -0.33
CA ASP A 58 -1.94 -8.41 -0.39
C ASP A 58 -1.37 -8.27 1.02
N LEU A 59 -0.07 -7.97 1.10
CA LEU A 59 0.59 -7.67 2.37
C LEU A 59 1.19 -6.27 2.35
N LEU A 60 1.02 -5.55 3.47
CA LEU A 60 1.72 -4.31 3.72
C LEU A 60 2.74 -4.51 4.85
N PHE A 61 4.01 -4.37 4.53
CA PHE A 61 5.10 -4.37 5.49
C PHE A 61 5.42 -2.94 5.92
N ASN A 62 5.60 -2.75 7.23
CA ASN A 62 6.23 -1.57 7.83
C ASN A 62 7.62 -2.00 8.29
N ILE A 63 8.64 -1.65 7.52
CA ILE A 63 10.04 -1.90 7.88
C ILE A 63 10.48 -0.84 8.88
N PHE A 64 10.92 -1.29 10.05
CA PHE A 64 11.40 -0.41 11.11
C PHE A 64 12.81 0.12 10.78
N PRO A 65 13.18 1.31 11.32
CA PRO A 65 14.54 1.83 11.19
C PRO A 65 15.59 0.79 11.61
N GLY A 66 16.63 0.64 10.79
CA GLY A 66 17.65 -0.40 10.90
C GLY A 66 17.38 -1.62 10.00
N GLY A 67 16.18 -1.78 9.44
CA GLY A 67 15.89 -2.81 8.43
C GLY A 67 15.94 -4.25 8.94
N MET A 68 15.96 -4.47 10.26
CA MET A 68 16.08 -5.80 10.87
C MET A 68 14.76 -6.37 11.40
N SER A 69 13.73 -5.54 11.52
CA SER A 69 12.42 -5.94 12.01
C SER A 69 11.32 -5.24 11.22
N CYS A 70 10.13 -5.84 11.23
CA CYS A 70 8.97 -5.29 10.55
C CYS A 70 7.67 -5.68 11.24
N GLY A 71 6.61 -4.91 10.98
CA GLY A 71 5.24 -5.36 11.18
C GLY A 71 4.57 -5.58 9.82
N SER A 72 3.85 -6.69 9.65
CA SER A 72 3.07 -6.99 8.44
C SER A 72 1.57 -6.98 8.72
N ARG A 73 0.77 -6.69 7.70
CA ARG A 73 -0.70 -6.76 7.76
C ARG A 73 -1.30 -7.18 6.44
N VAL A 74 -2.46 -7.83 6.53
CA VAL A 74 -3.27 -8.18 5.35
C VAL A 74 -3.96 -6.93 4.84
N VAL A 75 -3.77 -6.64 3.56
CA VAL A 75 -4.34 -5.48 2.88
C VAL A 75 -4.90 -5.87 1.51
N THR A 76 -5.43 -4.88 0.81
CA THR A 76 -5.50 -4.85 -0.65
C THR A 76 -4.82 -3.56 -1.13
N ALA A 77 -4.08 -3.61 -2.22
CA ALA A 77 -3.57 -2.47 -2.97
C ALA A 77 -4.32 -2.31 -4.32
N ASP A 78 -5.36 -3.11 -4.51
CA ASP A 78 -6.26 -3.10 -5.66
C ASP A 78 -7.64 -2.59 -5.22
N PRO A 79 -8.43 -2.04 -6.15
CA PRO A 79 -9.77 -1.58 -5.82
C PRO A 79 -10.74 -2.75 -5.60
N GLY A 80 -11.89 -2.47 -5.01
CA GLY A 80 -12.98 -3.41 -4.87
C GLY A 80 -13.97 -3.34 -6.02
N PHE A 81 -14.79 -4.37 -6.17
CA PHE A 81 -15.87 -4.40 -7.15
C PHE A 81 -17.03 -3.54 -6.67
N VAL A 82 -17.43 -2.54 -7.46
CA VAL A 82 -18.59 -1.70 -7.18
C VAL A 82 -19.38 -1.40 -8.45
N SER A 83 -20.62 -0.93 -8.30
CA SER A 83 -21.42 -0.52 -9.45
C SER A 83 -20.98 0.85 -9.98
N LYS A 84 -21.28 1.14 -11.25
CA LYS A 84 -21.05 2.45 -11.87
C LYS A 84 -21.74 3.58 -11.11
N GLU A 85 -22.95 3.36 -10.60
CA GLU A 85 -23.67 4.35 -9.78
C GLU A 85 -22.91 4.64 -8.49
N THR A 86 -22.29 3.62 -7.91
CA THR A 86 -21.46 3.76 -6.71
C THR A 86 -20.21 4.60 -7.00
N LEU A 87 -19.51 4.34 -8.11
CA LEU A 87 -18.38 5.16 -8.55
C LEU A 87 -18.77 6.63 -8.69
N LEU A 88 -19.88 6.91 -9.38
CA LEU A 88 -20.39 8.26 -9.58
C LEU A 88 -20.74 8.95 -8.25
N LYS A 89 -21.33 8.22 -7.29
CA LYS A 89 -21.59 8.74 -5.94
C LYS A 89 -20.32 9.20 -5.22
N TYR A 90 -19.19 8.56 -5.50
CA TYR A 90 -17.88 8.93 -4.95
C TYR A 90 -17.08 9.87 -5.87
N GLY A 91 -17.70 10.42 -6.93
CA GLY A 91 -17.05 11.34 -7.86
C GLY A 91 -16.03 10.69 -8.79
N VAL A 92 -16.07 9.36 -8.92
CA VAL A 92 -15.19 8.59 -9.81
C VAL A 92 -15.91 8.38 -11.14
N THR A 93 -15.42 8.99 -12.21
CA THR A 93 -16.06 8.96 -13.54
C THR A 93 -15.37 8.05 -14.55
N ASN A 94 -14.12 7.66 -14.30
CA ASN A 94 -13.26 6.95 -15.24
C ASN A 94 -12.90 5.54 -14.76
N GLY A 95 -13.75 4.91 -13.95
CA GLY A 95 -13.45 3.61 -13.33
C GLY A 95 -12.56 3.67 -12.10
N GLU A 96 -12.48 2.56 -11.40
CA GLU A 96 -11.64 2.33 -10.24
C GLU A 96 -10.16 2.56 -10.56
N ALA A 97 -9.42 3.08 -9.59
CA ALA A 97 -7.98 3.30 -9.75
C ALA A 97 -7.20 2.09 -9.22
N ARG A 98 -6.08 1.78 -9.87
CA ARG A 98 -5.06 0.86 -9.35
C ARG A 98 -3.72 1.55 -9.35
N THR A 99 -3.08 1.60 -8.18
CA THR A 99 -1.77 2.25 -8.03
C THR A 99 -0.71 1.44 -8.79
N GLU A 100 0.06 2.08 -9.65
CA GLU A 100 1.15 1.42 -10.36
C GLU A 100 2.27 1.05 -9.39
N GLU A 101 2.97 -0.03 -9.71
CA GLU A 101 4.23 -0.37 -9.04
C GLU A 101 5.18 0.83 -9.07
N GLY A 102 5.74 1.20 -7.91
CA GLY A 102 6.49 2.43 -7.78
C GLY A 102 6.88 2.77 -6.36
N LEU A 103 7.66 3.84 -6.23
CA LEU A 103 8.05 4.42 -4.94
C LEU A 103 7.41 5.80 -4.79
N TYR A 104 6.68 5.99 -3.71
CA TYR A 104 5.92 7.19 -3.42
C TYR A 104 6.14 7.68 -2.00
N LEU A 105 5.55 8.83 -1.66
CA LEU A 105 5.53 9.36 -0.30
C LEU A 105 4.11 9.34 0.26
N VAL A 106 3.99 8.92 1.52
CA VAL A 106 2.77 9.04 2.33
C VAL A 106 3.08 9.77 3.64
N LYS A 107 2.08 10.42 4.23
CA LYS A 107 2.22 11.11 5.52
C LYS A 107 1.00 10.90 6.39
N LEU A 108 1.14 11.08 7.69
CA LEU A 108 -0.02 11.10 8.57
C LEU A 108 -1.00 12.21 8.16
N GLY A 109 -2.28 11.87 8.05
CA GLY A 109 -3.36 12.78 7.69
C GLY A 109 -4.73 12.19 8.04
N ILE A 110 -5.78 12.76 7.45
CA ILE A 110 -7.17 12.34 7.70
C ILE A 110 -7.80 11.85 6.40
N HIS A 111 -8.44 10.69 6.44
CA HIS A 111 -9.27 10.14 5.38
C HIS A 111 -10.68 9.90 5.94
N LYS A 112 -11.68 10.60 5.40
CA LYS A 112 -13.10 10.47 5.81
C LYS A 112 -13.32 10.56 7.33
N GLY A 113 -12.61 11.46 8.01
CA GLY A 113 -12.74 11.69 9.46
C GLY A 113 -11.87 10.80 10.34
N HIS A 114 -11.14 9.84 9.77
CA HIS A 114 -10.24 8.96 10.50
C HIS A 114 -8.77 9.24 10.18
N GLU A 115 -7.91 9.09 11.17
CA GLU A 115 -6.46 9.16 10.97
C GLU A 115 -6.03 8.05 10.01
N SER A 116 -5.13 8.39 9.09
CA SER A 116 -4.68 7.51 8.01
C SER A 116 -3.32 7.98 7.48
N LEU A 117 -2.71 7.21 6.59
CA LEU A 117 -1.57 7.69 5.82
C LEU A 117 -2.07 8.18 4.47
N VAL A 118 -2.03 9.49 4.27
CA VAL A 118 -2.49 10.14 3.04
C VAL A 118 -1.35 10.36 2.06
N GLN A 119 -1.66 10.53 0.77
CA GLN A 119 -0.65 10.87 -0.23
C GLN A 119 0.15 12.12 0.17
N ALA A 120 1.47 12.00 0.08
CA ALA A 120 2.42 13.10 0.23
C ALA A 120 3.20 13.39 -1.06
N SER A 121 3.02 12.55 -2.09
CA SER A 121 3.42 12.79 -3.46
C SER A 121 2.33 12.40 -4.45
N PRO A 122 2.39 12.86 -5.72
CA PRO A 122 1.64 12.24 -6.81
C PRO A 122 2.02 10.77 -6.97
N PHE A 123 1.01 9.93 -7.22
CA PHE A 123 1.20 8.50 -7.50
C PHE A 123 0.93 8.25 -8.99
N PHE A 124 1.62 7.27 -9.57
CA PHE A 124 1.18 6.72 -10.84
C PHE A 124 0.05 5.72 -10.58
N PHE A 125 -1.02 5.81 -11.35
CA PHE A 125 -2.14 4.88 -11.25
C PHE A 125 -2.84 4.72 -12.60
N ARG A 126 -3.33 3.51 -12.86
CA ARG A 126 -4.22 3.22 -13.99
C ARG A 126 -5.67 3.37 -13.56
N ARG A 127 -6.57 3.60 -14.52
CA ARG A 127 -8.01 3.51 -14.30
C ARG A 127 -8.67 2.55 -15.28
N ASP A 128 -9.57 1.73 -14.76
CA ASP A 128 -10.36 0.74 -15.50
C ASP A 128 -11.52 1.42 -16.25
N VAL A 129 -11.22 2.11 -17.35
CA VAL A 129 -12.20 2.91 -18.10
C VAL A 129 -13.21 2.02 -18.83
N ASN A 130 -12.80 0.83 -19.24
CA ASN A 130 -13.61 -0.17 -19.94
C ASN A 130 -14.41 -1.08 -18.99
N ASN A 131 -14.17 -1.02 -17.67
CA ASN A 131 -14.89 -1.76 -16.64
C ASN A 131 -14.83 -3.28 -16.85
N ASP A 132 -13.67 -3.78 -17.30
CA ASP A 132 -13.42 -5.22 -17.42
C ASP A 132 -12.69 -5.79 -16.19
N HIS A 133 -12.23 -4.92 -15.29
CA HIS A 133 -11.49 -5.24 -14.08
C HIS A 133 -10.17 -5.96 -14.34
N ILE A 134 -9.58 -5.72 -15.52
CA ILE A 134 -8.30 -6.28 -15.96
C ILE A 134 -7.33 -5.14 -16.22
N TRP A 135 -6.47 -4.85 -15.25
CA TRP A 135 -5.44 -3.81 -15.40
C TRP A 135 -4.34 -4.25 -16.37
N ASN A 136 -4.32 -3.63 -17.55
CA ASN A 136 -3.40 -3.93 -18.63
C ASN A 136 -2.97 -2.67 -19.39
N ASP A 137 -2.19 -2.82 -20.46
CA ASP A 137 -1.60 -1.70 -21.20
C ASP A 137 -2.60 -0.81 -21.96
N LEU A 138 -3.86 -1.23 -22.07
CA LEU A 138 -4.94 -0.42 -22.61
C LEU A 138 -5.45 0.63 -21.61
N ASP A 139 -5.18 0.44 -20.31
CA ASP A 139 -5.63 1.38 -19.29
C ASP A 139 -4.74 2.61 -19.22
N PRO A 140 -5.32 3.83 -19.26
CA PRO A 140 -4.55 5.06 -19.19
C PRO A 140 -3.87 5.21 -17.82
N ILE A 141 -2.57 5.53 -17.85
CA ILE A 141 -1.78 5.86 -16.66
C ILE A 141 -1.87 7.36 -16.40
N PHE A 142 -2.15 7.73 -15.16
CA PHE A 142 -2.16 9.10 -14.65
C PHE A 142 -1.07 9.29 -13.60
N LEU A 143 -0.68 10.54 -13.36
CA LEU A 143 0.21 10.95 -12.26
C LEU A 143 -0.43 12.09 -11.48
N ASP A 144 -1.00 11.80 -10.31
CA ASP A 144 -1.75 12.82 -9.54
C ASP A 144 -1.91 12.46 -8.04
N GLN A 145 -2.44 13.40 -7.26
CA GLN A 145 -2.81 13.25 -5.85
C GLN A 145 -4.33 13.17 -5.67
N VAL A 146 -4.93 12.07 -6.14
CA VAL A 146 -6.39 11.85 -6.10
C VAL A 146 -6.91 11.23 -4.79
N GLY A 147 -6.08 11.17 -3.75
CA GLY A 147 -6.43 10.61 -2.44
C GLY A 147 -6.26 9.09 -2.34
N LEU A 148 -5.27 8.52 -3.06
CA LEU A 148 -4.87 7.11 -2.93
C LEU A 148 -4.11 6.90 -1.61
N ASN A 149 -4.88 6.73 -0.53
CA ASN A 149 -4.37 6.70 0.83
C ASN A 149 -4.19 5.25 1.33
N ILE A 150 -3.52 5.09 2.48
CA ILE A 150 -3.47 3.84 3.24
C ILE A 150 -4.36 3.99 4.46
N HIS A 151 -5.42 3.17 4.53
CA HIS A 151 -6.42 3.30 5.58
C HIS A 151 -7.08 1.95 5.97
N SER A 152 -7.86 1.95 7.04
CA SER A 152 -8.64 0.77 7.45
C SER A 152 -9.91 0.58 6.61
N ARG A 153 -10.41 -0.65 6.53
CA ARG A 153 -11.70 -0.94 5.86
C ARG A 153 -12.88 -0.24 6.57
N ASN A 154 -13.93 0.03 5.79
CA ASN A 154 -15.15 0.68 6.29
C ASN A 154 -16.25 -0.32 6.71
N SER A 155 -16.10 -1.59 6.34
CA SER A 155 -17.08 -2.65 6.64
C SER A 155 -16.37 -3.97 6.89
N ASN A 156 -16.92 -4.84 7.72
CA ASN A 156 -16.38 -6.17 8.00
C ASN A 156 -16.65 -7.21 6.89
N SER A 157 -16.68 -6.78 5.62
CA SER A 157 -16.84 -7.68 4.48
C SER A 157 -15.54 -8.46 4.20
N GLU A 158 -15.70 -9.65 3.61
CA GLU A 158 -14.60 -10.41 3.01
C GLU A 158 -14.23 -9.91 1.61
N SER A 159 -15.12 -9.17 0.96
CA SER A 159 -14.81 -8.40 -0.26
C SER A 159 -14.29 -7.02 0.07
N VAL A 160 -13.52 -6.44 -0.85
CA VAL A 160 -13.01 -5.07 -0.72
C VAL A 160 -14.16 -4.07 -0.91
N GLY A 161 -14.92 -4.21 -1.99
CA GLY A 161 -16.04 -3.35 -2.39
C GLY A 161 -15.74 -1.87 -2.20
N ILE A 162 -16.69 -1.14 -1.61
CA ILE A 162 -16.59 0.31 -1.35
C ILE A 162 -15.47 0.71 -0.37
N SER A 163 -14.79 -0.26 0.25
CA SER A 163 -13.67 0.04 1.14
C SER A 163 -12.51 0.65 0.36
N SER A 164 -12.29 0.24 -0.90
CA SER A 164 -11.26 0.82 -1.77
C SER A 164 -11.77 1.05 -3.18
N LEU A 165 -11.59 2.27 -3.69
CA LEU A 165 -11.67 2.59 -5.12
C LEU A 165 -10.27 2.88 -5.71
N GLY A 166 -9.22 2.41 -5.03
CA GLY A 166 -7.80 2.57 -5.40
C GLY A 166 -6.85 2.91 -4.25
N CYS A 167 -7.36 3.02 -3.02
CA CYS A 167 -6.56 3.11 -1.81
C CYS A 167 -5.90 1.76 -1.48
N THR A 168 -4.87 1.79 -0.65
CA THR A 168 -4.40 0.59 0.05
C THR A 168 -5.21 0.44 1.33
N VAL A 169 -5.92 -0.68 1.49
CA VAL A 169 -6.87 -0.84 2.59
C VAL A 169 -6.55 -2.06 3.42
N THR A 170 -6.43 -1.89 4.73
CA THR A 170 -6.19 -3.00 5.65
C THR A 170 -7.46 -3.83 5.86
N LYS A 171 -7.30 -5.15 6.03
CA LYS A 171 -8.40 -6.01 6.49
C LYS A 171 -8.83 -5.69 7.93
N ALA A 172 -7.95 -5.09 8.73
CA ALA A 172 -8.28 -4.53 10.04
C ALA A 172 -9.26 -3.35 9.94
N SER A 173 -10.17 -3.25 10.91
CA SER A 173 -11.09 -2.14 11.16
C SER A 173 -10.42 -0.98 11.90
N TRP A 174 -11.09 0.18 11.95
CA TRP A 174 -10.54 1.42 12.54
C TRP A 174 -10.22 1.30 14.03
N ASN A 175 -10.87 0.36 14.71
CA ASN A 175 -10.72 0.13 16.14
C ASN A 175 -9.91 -1.14 16.43
N ASP A 176 -9.47 -1.86 15.40
CA ASP A 176 -8.69 -3.08 15.60
C ASP A 176 -7.27 -2.71 16.08
N PRO A 177 -6.69 -3.47 17.02
CA PRO A 177 -5.36 -3.19 17.56
C PRO A 177 -4.28 -3.03 16.47
N GLU A 178 -4.36 -3.82 15.40
CA GLU A 178 -3.44 -3.79 14.27
C GLU A 178 -3.42 -2.43 13.55
N TRP A 179 -4.59 -1.79 13.39
CA TRP A 179 -4.68 -0.45 12.80
C TRP A 179 -4.17 0.63 13.76
N ILE A 180 -4.59 0.55 15.03
CA ILE A 180 -4.20 1.50 16.07
C ILE A 180 -2.69 1.49 16.26
N GLU A 181 -2.07 0.31 16.27
CA GLU A 181 -0.62 0.13 16.36
C GLU A 181 0.09 0.82 15.19
N LEU A 182 -0.33 0.53 13.95
CA LEU A 182 0.25 1.12 12.75
C LEU A 182 0.23 2.66 12.83
N ILE A 183 -0.94 3.25 13.09
CA ILE A 183 -1.07 4.71 13.16
C ILE A 183 -0.27 5.30 14.33
N SER A 184 -0.22 4.62 15.47
CA SER A 184 0.58 5.06 16.62
C SER A 184 2.08 5.10 16.31
N ILE A 185 2.59 4.09 15.59
CA ILE A 185 3.98 4.07 15.11
C ILE A 185 4.25 5.28 14.22
N PHE A 186 3.40 5.52 13.21
CA PHE A 186 3.62 6.62 12.27
C PHE A 186 3.42 8.01 12.89
N LYS A 187 2.58 8.14 13.93
CA LYS A 187 2.49 9.34 14.77
C LYS A 187 3.81 9.63 15.47
N GLY A 188 4.36 8.64 16.18
CA GLY A 188 5.64 8.76 16.88
C GLY A 188 6.77 9.08 15.92
N ALA A 189 6.86 8.35 14.81
CA ALA A 189 7.87 8.56 13.78
C ALA A 189 7.76 9.97 13.16
N THR A 190 6.55 10.44 12.85
CA THR A 190 6.33 11.79 12.30
C THR A 190 6.81 12.86 13.29
N TYR A 191 6.49 12.71 14.58
CA TYR A 191 6.92 13.65 15.62
C TYR A 191 8.45 13.72 15.72
N ILE A 192 9.12 12.56 15.76
CA ILE A 192 10.59 12.48 15.84
C ILE A 192 11.24 13.11 14.59
N ARG A 193 10.70 12.82 13.39
CA ARG A 193 11.27 13.37 12.15
C ARG A 193 11.06 14.86 12.04
N LYS A 194 9.88 15.39 12.38
CA LYS A 194 9.63 16.83 12.36
C LYS A 194 10.49 17.62 13.35
N LYS A 195 10.87 17.02 14.49
CA LYS A 195 11.84 17.63 15.40
C LYS A 195 13.23 17.83 14.78
N LYS A 196 13.66 16.90 13.93
CA LYS A 196 14.97 16.95 13.25
C LYS A 196 14.93 17.72 11.94
N ASP A 197 13.80 17.64 11.22
CA ASP A 197 13.57 18.26 9.92
C ASP A 197 12.10 18.73 9.85
N GLN A 198 11.89 20.04 10.04
CA GLN A 198 10.55 20.64 9.98
C GLN A 198 9.91 20.52 8.59
N ASN A 199 10.71 20.30 7.53
CA ASN A 199 10.24 20.13 6.16
C ASN A 199 10.01 18.66 5.78
N PHE A 200 10.03 17.74 6.76
CA PHE A 200 9.79 16.32 6.54
C PHE A 200 8.47 16.10 5.78
N LYS A 201 8.58 15.55 4.56
CA LYS A 201 7.45 15.45 3.62
C LYS A 201 6.60 14.20 3.83
N GLY A 202 7.18 13.14 4.38
CA GLY A 202 6.51 11.85 4.57
C GLY A 202 7.46 10.67 4.48
N PHE A 203 6.91 9.48 4.61
CA PHE A 203 7.60 8.20 4.57
C PHE A 203 7.52 7.59 3.18
N CYS A 204 8.53 6.82 2.82
CA CYS A 204 8.54 6.05 1.58
C CYS A 204 7.47 4.96 1.64
N TYR A 205 6.70 4.84 0.55
CA TYR A 205 5.78 3.76 0.29
C TYR A 205 6.10 3.14 -1.07
N ALA A 206 6.68 1.94 -1.04
CA ALA A 206 6.90 1.12 -2.22
C ALA A 206 5.67 0.25 -2.46
N VAL A 207 5.15 0.26 -3.69
CA VAL A 207 4.14 -0.67 -4.17
C VAL A 207 4.84 -1.64 -5.11
N LEU A 208 4.70 -2.94 -4.87
CA LEU A 208 5.27 -4.00 -5.69
C LEU A 208 4.18 -4.96 -6.17
N ASN A 209 4.28 -5.38 -7.42
CA ASN A 209 3.43 -6.42 -7.98
C ASN A 209 3.97 -7.81 -7.59
N GLN A 210 3.08 -8.80 -7.62
CA GLN A 210 3.43 -10.21 -7.39
C GLN A 210 4.59 -10.66 -8.29
N GLU A 211 4.57 -10.27 -9.56
CA GLU A 211 5.61 -10.57 -10.54
C GLU A 211 7.01 -10.07 -10.14
N SER A 212 7.10 -8.96 -9.41
CA SER A 212 8.39 -8.42 -8.96
C SER A 212 9.00 -9.21 -7.82
N VAL A 213 8.19 -9.97 -7.06
CA VAL A 213 8.64 -10.69 -5.87
C VAL A 213 8.64 -12.20 -6.04
N LYS A 214 8.03 -12.73 -7.10
CA LYS A 214 7.87 -14.17 -7.31
C LYS A 214 9.20 -14.92 -7.27
N ASP A 215 10.25 -14.33 -7.84
CA ASP A 215 11.58 -14.96 -7.91
C ASP A 215 12.26 -15.04 -6.54
N LEU A 216 11.84 -14.25 -5.56
CA LEU A 216 12.30 -14.37 -4.18
C LEU A 216 11.75 -15.64 -3.50
N LEU A 217 10.60 -16.14 -3.98
CA LEU A 217 9.85 -17.21 -3.33
C LEU A 217 10.17 -18.61 -3.87
N ILE A 218 10.94 -18.68 -4.96
CA ILE A 218 11.44 -19.89 -5.61
C ILE A 218 12.62 -20.49 -4.82
#